data_AF-A0A8C0L1Y9-F1
#
_entry.id   AF-A0A8C0L1Y9-F1
#
_cell.length_a   1.000
_cell.length_b   1.000
_cell.length_c   1.000
_cell.angle_alpha   90.00
_cell.angle_beta   90.00
_cell.angle_gamma   90.00
#
_symmetry.space_group_name_H-M   'P 1'
#
loop_
_entity.id
_entity.type
_entity.pdbx_description
1 polymer ?
#
loop_
_entity_poly.entity_id
_entity_poly.type
_entity_poly.pdbx_seq_one_letter_code
_entity_poly.pdbx_strand_id
1 'polypeptide(L)'
;MDVGADEFEQSLPLLQELVLGADFVGLDIEFTGLRSNLSRPQQISLFDLPSEWYLKTRHSVQQFTICQIGLSVFSSIEGESNKYVAHSCNFFLFPTTFGILDSEFSFQASSVQFLNQYGFDYNKFLKNGIPYMNEEQEKKIKHNILTGNWRVRSSLDKDQIKVVIDEVTRWLDLAEEGDWMTLPGIAGFQAFEVQLVLRQALPDIWTVLRDQGIIVKKVSKQHRWYLENTSCDRESCWKEKILLSARGFSVFFQMLVKAQKVGKKNLFSCSLAVFGYFLGNPRLVGAQISKNKEI
;
A
#
# COMPACT_ATOMS: atom_id res chain seq x y z
N MET A 1 12.56 -8.92 11.84
CA MET A 1 12.44 -7.45 11.68
C MET A 1 10.97 -7.12 11.57
N ASP A 2 10.49 -6.14 12.33
CA ASP A 2 9.13 -5.62 12.16
C ASP A 2 9.20 -4.37 11.29
N VAL A 3 8.34 -4.28 10.29
CA VAL A 3 8.34 -3.20 9.30
C VAL A 3 6.95 -2.55 9.26
N GLY A 4 6.90 -1.26 9.60
CA GLY A 4 5.73 -0.40 9.44
C GLY A 4 5.88 0.53 8.23
N ALA A 5 4.91 1.44 8.06
CA ALA A 5 4.87 2.38 6.95
C ALA A 5 6.12 3.27 6.87
N ASP A 6 6.62 3.76 8.01
CA ASP A 6 7.72 4.71 8.08
C ASP A 6 9.07 4.07 7.70
N GLU A 7 9.29 2.81 8.08
CA GLU A 7 10.54 2.09 7.80
C GLU A 7 10.52 1.36 6.46
N PHE A 8 9.35 1.17 5.85
CA PHE A 8 9.20 0.31 4.67
C PHE A 8 10.02 0.81 3.47
N GLU A 9 9.93 2.10 3.12
CA GLU A 9 10.64 2.65 1.96
C GLU A 9 12.17 2.57 2.13
N GLN A 10 12.67 2.82 3.34
CA GLN A 10 14.10 2.73 3.66
C GLN A 10 14.59 1.28 3.65
N SER A 11 13.71 0.33 3.98
CA SER A 11 14.01 -1.11 4.00
C SER A 11 13.94 -1.77 2.62
N LEU A 12 13.28 -1.15 1.63
CA LEU A 12 13.07 -1.73 0.30
C LEU A 12 14.36 -2.22 -0.39
N PRO A 13 15.50 -1.48 -0.39
CA PRO A 13 16.74 -1.96 -1.01
C PRO A 13 17.26 -3.25 -0.37
N LEU A 14 17.24 -3.32 0.96
CA LEU A 14 17.65 -4.53 1.71
C LEU A 14 16.72 -5.69 1.41
N LEU A 15 15.40 -5.46 1.44
CA LEU A 15 14.41 -6.48 1.12
C LEU A 15 14.56 -7.01 -0.30
N GLN A 16 14.91 -6.14 -1.26
CA GLN A 16 15.20 -6.53 -2.63
C GLN A 16 16.41 -7.45 -2.73
N GLU A 17 17.51 -7.09 -2.07
CA GLU A 17 18.74 -7.88 -2.04
C GLU A 17 18.47 -9.27 -1.44
N LEU A 18 17.78 -9.34 -0.30
CA LEU A 18 17.41 -10.60 0.34
C LEU A 18 16.60 -11.51 -0.60
N VAL A 19 15.57 -10.98 -1.26
CA VAL A 19 14.74 -11.77 -2.19
C VAL A 19 15.54 -12.23 -3.42
N LEU A 20 16.43 -11.38 -3.95
CA LEU A 20 17.28 -11.72 -5.09
C LEU A 20 18.33 -12.79 -4.73
N GLY A 21 18.86 -12.77 -3.51
CA GLY A 21 19.81 -13.76 -3.00
C GLY A 21 19.18 -15.04 -2.45
N ALA A 22 17.85 -15.09 -2.28
CA ALA A 22 17.16 -16.23 -1.69
C ALA A 22 17.23 -17.50 -2.56
N ASP A 23 17.21 -18.67 -1.95
CA ASP A 23 16.88 -19.93 -2.64
C ASP A 23 15.36 -20.14 -2.65
N PHE A 24 14.71 -19.90 -1.52
CA PHE A 24 13.26 -19.95 -1.39
C PHE A 24 12.74 -19.00 -0.30
N VAL A 25 11.46 -18.68 -0.35
CA VAL A 25 10.78 -17.89 0.68
C VAL A 25 9.56 -18.61 1.25
N GLY A 26 9.33 -18.45 2.56
CA GLY A 26 8.12 -18.83 3.27
C GLY A 26 7.26 -17.61 3.57
N LEU A 27 5.94 -17.75 3.43
CA LEU A 27 4.96 -16.69 3.70
C LEU A 27 3.93 -17.18 4.71
N ASP A 28 3.61 -16.34 5.67
CA ASP A 28 2.52 -16.52 6.63
C ASP A 28 1.71 -15.24 6.78
N ILE A 29 0.41 -15.35 7.03
CA ILE A 29 -0.51 -14.22 6.86
C ILE A 29 -1.58 -14.22 7.93
N GLU A 30 -1.69 -13.08 8.59
CA GLU A 30 -2.69 -12.82 9.60
C GLU A 30 -3.82 -11.95 9.05
N PHE A 31 -5.05 -12.35 9.39
CA PHE A 31 -6.28 -11.68 8.96
C PHE A 31 -7.06 -11.13 10.15
N THR A 32 -7.79 -10.04 9.93
CA THR A 32 -8.74 -9.51 10.93
C THR A 32 -9.94 -10.43 11.20
N GLY A 33 -10.12 -11.44 10.36
CA GLY A 33 -11.10 -12.51 10.52
C GLY A 33 -10.96 -13.57 9.43
N LEU A 34 -11.57 -14.74 9.65
CA LEU A 34 -11.51 -15.87 8.72
C LEU A 34 -12.89 -16.29 8.23
N ARG A 35 -13.91 -16.14 9.08
CA ARG A 35 -15.27 -16.62 8.82
C ARG A 35 -16.26 -15.50 8.98
N SER A 36 -16.98 -15.21 7.92
CA SER A 36 -18.14 -14.33 7.98
C SER A 36 -19.39 -15.10 8.38
N ASN A 37 -20.30 -14.42 9.07
CA ASN A 37 -21.60 -14.97 9.48
C ASN A 37 -22.58 -15.00 8.29
N LEU A 38 -22.22 -15.72 7.22
CA LEU A 38 -23.06 -15.87 6.04
C LEU A 38 -24.19 -16.88 6.33
N SER A 39 -25.29 -16.72 5.61
CA SER A 39 -26.43 -17.64 5.59
C SER A 39 -25.97 -19.09 5.37
N ARG A 40 -26.66 -20.09 5.95
CA ARG A 40 -26.30 -21.53 5.85
C ARG A 40 -25.85 -22.02 4.46
N PRO A 41 -26.45 -21.60 3.32
CA PRO A 41 -26.01 -22.04 1.99
C PRO A 41 -24.60 -21.58 1.59
N GLN A 42 -24.12 -20.48 2.19
CA GLN A 42 -22.85 -19.84 1.89
C GLN A 42 -21.73 -20.25 2.86
N GLN A 43 -22.04 -21.09 3.86
CA GLN A 43 -21.03 -21.65 4.75
C GLN A 43 -20.26 -22.76 4.05
N ILE A 44 -18.96 -22.80 4.34
CA ILE A 44 -18.05 -23.85 3.89
C ILE A 44 -18.52 -25.18 4.47
N SER A 45 -18.78 -26.16 3.60
CA SER A 45 -19.18 -27.51 3.93
C SER A 45 -18.04 -28.49 3.63
N LEU A 46 -17.98 -29.58 4.39
CA LEU A 46 -17.06 -30.69 4.13
C LEU A 46 -17.36 -31.41 2.81
N PHE A 47 -18.56 -31.20 2.27
CA PHE A 47 -19.04 -31.82 1.02
C PHE A 47 -18.98 -30.88 -0.18
N ASP A 48 -18.44 -29.67 -0.01
CA ASP A 48 -18.30 -28.72 -1.12
C ASP A 48 -17.31 -29.25 -2.16
N LEU A 49 -17.64 -29.07 -3.44
CA LEU A 49 -16.66 -29.22 -4.51
C LEU A 49 -15.53 -28.18 -4.35
N PRO A 50 -14.31 -28.43 -4.85
CA PRO A 50 -13.22 -27.47 -4.75
C PRO A 50 -13.55 -26.06 -5.26
N SER A 51 -14.38 -25.95 -6.31
CA SER A 51 -14.86 -24.68 -6.86
C SER A 51 -15.84 -23.95 -5.94
N GLU A 52 -16.73 -24.68 -5.28
CA GLU A 52 -17.71 -24.15 -4.32
C GLU A 52 -17.02 -23.69 -3.05
N TRP A 53 -16.11 -24.53 -2.53
CA TRP A 53 -15.25 -24.21 -1.40
C TRP A 53 -14.46 -22.92 -1.68
N TYR A 54 -13.90 -22.80 -2.89
CA TYR A 54 -13.18 -21.60 -3.31
C TYR A 54 -14.07 -20.36 -3.30
N LEU A 55 -15.25 -20.42 -3.92
CA LEU A 55 -16.16 -19.26 -3.99
C LEU A 55 -16.62 -18.82 -2.61
N LYS A 56 -16.99 -19.76 -1.74
CA LYS A 56 -17.42 -19.48 -0.36
C LYS A 56 -16.28 -18.90 0.48
N THR A 57 -15.10 -19.48 0.40
CA THR A 57 -13.91 -18.99 1.11
C THR A 57 -13.54 -17.59 0.65
N ARG A 58 -13.50 -17.34 -0.66
CA ARG A 58 -13.23 -16.02 -1.22
C ARG A 58 -14.24 -14.99 -0.72
N HIS A 59 -15.53 -15.30 -0.79
CA HIS A 59 -16.58 -14.39 -0.33
C HIS A 59 -16.46 -14.09 1.17
N SER A 60 -16.07 -15.08 1.97
CA SER A 60 -15.85 -14.90 3.40
C SER A 60 -14.65 -14.00 3.69
N VAL A 61 -13.49 -14.30 3.10
CA VAL A 61 -12.23 -13.58 3.37
C VAL A 61 -12.29 -12.13 2.88
N GLN A 62 -13.02 -11.84 1.80
CA GLN A 62 -13.16 -10.48 1.25
C GLN A 62 -13.79 -9.46 2.21
N GLN A 63 -14.48 -9.89 3.28
CA GLN A 63 -15.01 -8.99 4.31
C GLN A 63 -13.96 -8.59 5.35
N PHE A 64 -12.86 -9.32 5.42
CA PHE A 64 -11.76 -9.08 6.34
C PHE A 64 -10.60 -8.46 5.57
N THR A 65 -9.55 -8.10 6.30
CA THR A 65 -8.33 -7.56 5.71
C THR A 65 -7.10 -8.30 6.22
N ILE A 66 -6.02 -8.26 5.45
CA ILE A 66 -4.71 -8.68 5.92
C ILE A 66 -4.21 -7.60 6.89
N CYS A 67 -3.84 -7.99 8.10
CA CYS A 67 -3.25 -7.07 9.08
C CYS A 67 -1.73 -7.27 9.24
N GLN A 68 -1.22 -8.46 8.93
CA GLN A 68 0.22 -8.73 8.93
C GLN A 68 0.60 -9.82 7.93
N ILE A 69 1.78 -9.67 7.31
CA ILE A 69 2.44 -10.71 6.51
C ILE A 69 3.80 -11.00 7.12
N GLY A 70 4.02 -12.25 7.51
CA GLY A 70 5.33 -12.80 7.85
C GLY A 70 6.02 -13.33 6.59
N LEU A 71 7.24 -12.89 6.32
CA LEU A 71 8.11 -13.40 5.26
C LEU A 71 9.37 -13.98 5.89
N SER A 72 9.73 -15.20 5.54
CA SER A 72 11.04 -15.78 5.86
C SER A 72 11.80 -16.10 4.59
N VAL A 73 12.96 -15.49 4.41
CA VAL A 73 13.84 -15.65 3.26
C VAL A 73 14.96 -16.61 3.61
N PHE A 74 15.16 -17.66 2.81
CA PHE A 74 16.17 -18.68 3.05
C PHE A 74 17.23 -18.65 1.97
N SER A 75 18.50 -18.57 2.37
CA SER A 75 19.66 -18.61 1.45
C SER A 75 20.66 -19.62 1.96
N SER A 76 21.21 -20.44 1.06
CA SER A 76 22.23 -21.44 1.36
C SER A 76 23.54 -20.78 1.78
N ILE A 77 24.26 -21.44 2.70
CA ILE A 77 25.58 -20.99 3.14
C ILE A 77 26.62 -21.57 2.19
N GLU A 78 27.41 -20.71 1.54
CA GLU A 78 28.49 -21.16 0.66
C GLU A 78 29.47 -22.08 1.41
N GLY A 79 29.70 -23.28 0.84
CA GLY A 79 30.58 -24.27 1.43
C GLY A 79 29.94 -25.21 2.47
N GLU A 80 28.67 -25.02 2.85
CA GLU A 80 27.98 -25.88 3.81
C GLU A 80 26.73 -26.53 3.21
N SER A 81 26.76 -27.84 2.99
CA SER A 81 25.60 -28.59 2.48
C SER A 81 24.46 -28.60 3.51
N ASN A 82 23.21 -28.40 3.06
CA ASN A 82 21.98 -28.48 3.85
C ASN A 82 21.87 -27.47 5.01
N LYS A 83 22.61 -26.37 4.97
CA LYS A 83 22.43 -25.27 5.92
C LYS A 83 21.97 -24.00 5.21
N TYR A 84 21.06 -23.30 5.86
CA TYR A 84 20.44 -22.09 5.35
C TYR A 84 20.50 -21.00 6.41
N VAL A 85 20.71 -19.77 5.96
CA VAL A 85 20.44 -18.56 6.75
C VAL A 85 18.99 -18.16 6.50
N ALA A 86 18.27 -17.87 7.57
CA ALA A 86 16.88 -17.40 7.50
C ALA A 86 16.79 -15.93 7.94
N HIS A 87 16.21 -15.10 7.08
CA HIS A 87 15.89 -13.71 7.40
C HIS A 87 14.37 -13.54 7.48
N SER A 88 13.84 -13.31 8.69
CA SER A 88 12.40 -13.17 8.92
C SER A 88 11.97 -11.72 9.11
N CYS A 89 10.96 -11.30 8.37
CA CYS A 89 10.36 -9.97 8.39
C CYS A 89 8.85 -10.05 8.63
N ASN A 90 8.31 -9.20 9.48
CA ASN A 90 6.87 -9.04 9.72
C ASN A 90 6.45 -7.67 9.20
N PHE A 91 5.55 -7.66 8.21
CA PHE A 91 5.01 -6.46 7.61
C PHE A 91 3.61 -6.21 8.16
N PHE A 92 3.41 -5.07 8.81
CA PHE A 92 2.07 -4.67 9.26
C PHE A 92 1.41 -3.89 8.12
N LEU A 93 0.21 -4.30 7.72
CA LEU A 93 -0.42 -3.79 6.50
C LEU A 93 -1.76 -3.14 6.80
N PHE A 94 -2.07 -2.01 6.18
CA PHE A 94 -3.39 -1.37 6.29
C PHE A 94 -3.94 -1.04 4.89
N PRO A 95 -5.24 -1.28 4.62
CA PRO A 95 -5.83 -0.91 3.33
C PRO A 95 -5.61 0.57 3.03
N THR A 96 -5.21 0.89 1.80
CA THR A 96 -5.02 2.30 1.43
C THR A 96 -6.33 3.08 1.56
N THR A 97 -6.26 4.25 2.19
CA THR A 97 -7.35 5.22 2.34
C THR A 97 -7.24 6.38 1.34
N PHE A 98 -6.38 6.25 0.31
CA PHE A 98 -6.06 7.34 -0.60
C PHE A 98 -7.24 7.76 -1.48
N GLY A 99 -7.63 9.03 -1.38
CA GLY A 99 -8.58 9.66 -2.29
C GLY A 99 -9.98 9.08 -2.25
N ILE A 100 -10.34 8.33 -3.29
CA ILE A 100 -11.66 7.70 -3.39
C ILE A 100 -11.70 6.28 -2.83
N LEU A 101 -10.53 5.73 -2.46
CA LEU A 101 -10.42 4.39 -1.89
C LEU A 101 -10.71 4.50 -0.41
N ASP A 102 -11.93 4.18 -0.03
CA ASP A 102 -12.35 4.03 1.36
C ASP A 102 -12.79 2.58 1.54
N SER A 103 -11.84 1.76 1.97
CA SER A 103 -12.05 0.31 2.05
C SER A 103 -12.70 -0.03 3.39
N GLU A 104 -13.93 -0.51 3.35
CA GLU A 104 -14.58 -1.08 4.52
C GLU A 104 -14.08 -2.50 4.75
N PHE A 105 -13.71 -2.80 5.99
CA PHE A 105 -13.35 -4.14 6.42
C PHE A 105 -13.87 -4.39 7.83
N SER A 106 -14.05 -5.67 8.18
CA SER A 106 -14.57 -6.10 9.47
C SER A 106 -13.50 -6.72 10.35
N PHE A 107 -13.78 -6.81 11.66
CA PHE A 107 -13.05 -7.62 12.62
C PHE A 107 -13.93 -8.77 13.11
N GLN A 108 -13.34 -9.95 13.19
CA GLN A 108 -13.95 -11.09 13.86
C GLN A 108 -13.43 -11.15 15.31
N ALA A 109 -14.34 -11.06 16.29
CA ALA A 109 -13.97 -11.00 17.70
C ALA A 109 -13.07 -12.18 18.15
N SER A 110 -13.35 -13.39 17.67
CA SER A 110 -12.53 -14.57 17.96
C SER A 110 -11.12 -14.49 17.39
N SER A 111 -10.96 -13.93 16.19
CA SER A 111 -9.64 -13.71 15.57
C SER A 111 -8.88 -12.62 16.32
N VAL A 112 -9.56 -11.56 16.74
CA VAL A 112 -8.95 -10.51 17.56
C VAL A 112 -8.48 -11.06 18.91
N GLN A 113 -9.30 -11.88 19.57
CA GLN A 113 -8.92 -12.54 20.82
C GLN A 113 -7.71 -13.46 20.63
N PHE A 114 -7.69 -14.26 19.56
CA PHE A 114 -6.57 -15.14 19.22
C PHE A 114 -5.27 -14.34 19.01
N LEU A 115 -5.30 -13.31 18.14
CA LEU A 115 -4.13 -12.48 17.86
C LEU A 115 -3.61 -11.76 19.12
N ASN A 116 -4.51 -11.27 19.98
CA ASN A 116 -4.12 -10.68 21.28
C ASN A 116 -3.41 -11.69 22.20
N GLN A 117 -3.82 -12.96 22.22
CA GLN A 117 -3.17 -13.98 23.04
C GLN A 117 -1.71 -14.22 22.64
N TYR A 118 -1.37 -13.98 21.37
CA TYR A 118 -0.01 -14.10 20.84
C TYR A 118 0.72 -12.75 20.73
N GLY A 119 0.19 -11.70 21.37
CA GLY A 119 0.88 -10.40 21.49
C GLY A 119 0.87 -9.55 20.20
N PHE A 120 -0.14 -9.71 19.34
CA PHE A 120 -0.29 -8.88 18.16
C PHE A 120 -0.43 -7.38 18.51
N ASP A 121 0.39 -6.53 17.89
CA ASP A 121 0.35 -5.09 18.11
C ASP A 121 -0.60 -4.40 17.13
N TYR A 122 -1.82 -4.13 17.59
CA TYR A 122 -2.83 -3.40 16.81
C TYR A 122 -2.43 -1.97 16.48
N ASN A 123 -1.52 -1.31 17.23
CA ASN A 123 -1.08 0.03 16.88
C ASN A 123 -0.20 0.00 15.62
N LYS A 124 0.70 -0.99 15.50
CA LYS A 124 1.51 -1.18 14.29
C LYS A 124 0.64 -1.42 13.06
N PHE A 125 -0.49 -2.12 13.22
CA PHE A 125 -1.46 -2.33 12.14
C PHE A 125 -2.31 -1.08 11.84
N LEU A 126 -3.01 -0.53 12.84
CA LEU A 126 -4.04 0.51 12.65
C LEU A 126 -3.47 1.91 12.43
N LYS A 127 -2.31 2.22 13.02
CA LYS A 127 -1.70 3.56 12.91
C LYS A 127 -0.58 3.59 11.90
N ASN A 128 0.28 2.57 11.90
CA ASN A 128 1.54 2.56 11.16
C ASN A 128 1.56 1.45 10.10
N GLY A 129 0.40 0.96 9.67
CA GLY A 129 0.32 -0.11 8.68
C GLY A 129 0.75 0.38 7.31
N ILE A 130 1.58 -0.40 6.63
CA ILE A 130 2.04 -0.13 5.27
C ILE A 130 0.82 -0.17 4.34
N PRO A 131 0.59 0.89 3.55
CA PRO A 131 -0.51 0.90 2.61
C PRO A 131 -0.32 -0.17 1.54
N TYR A 132 -1.42 -0.65 0.99
CA TYR A 132 -1.39 -1.50 -0.19
C TYR A 132 -2.62 -1.29 -1.06
N MET A 133 -2.48 -1.63 -2.34
CA MET A 133 -3.57 -1.60 -3.32
C MET A 133 -3.37 -2.63 -4.42
N ASN A 134 -4.47 -3.02 -5.08
CA ASN A 134 -4.40 -3.84 -6.28
C ASN A 134 -4.22 -3.01 -7.57
N GLU A 135 -3.97 -3.71 -8.69
CA GLU A 135 -3.77 -3.06 -10.00
C GLU A 135 -4.98 -2.23 -10.48
N GLU A 136 -6.20 -2.64 -10.16
CA GLU A 136 -7.41 -1.90 -10.56
C GLU A 136 -7.55 -0.59 -9.77
N GLN A 137 -7.26 -0.64 -8.47
CA GLN A 137 -7.20 0.52 -7.59
C GLN A 137 -6.11 1.49 -8.03
N GLU A 138 -4.93 0.97 -8.39
CA GLU A 138 -3.83 1.77 -8.90
C GLU A 138 -4.20 2.51 -10.19
N LYS A 139 -4.81 1.80 -11.16
CA LYS A 139 -5.28 2.41 -12.41
C LYS A 139 -6.28 3.53 -12.15
N LYS A 140 -7.21 3.35 -11.21
CA LYS A 140 -8.19 4.37 -10.81
C LYS A 140 -7.51 5.59 -10.20
N ILE A 141 -6.59 5.39 -9.25
CA ILE A 141 -5.85 6.49 -8.63
C ILE A 141 -5.04 7.25 -9.69
N LYS A 142 -4.28 6.53 -10.51
CA LYS A 142 -3.45 7.13 -11.57
C LYS A 142 -4.32 7.97 -12.52
N HIS A 143 -5.46 7.46 -12.95
CA HIS A 143 -6.39 8.19 -13.79
C HIS A 143 -6.92 9.47 -13.12
N ASN A 144 -7.28 9.41 -11.83
CA ASN A 144 -7.80 10.57 -11.09
C ASN A 144 -6.73 11.64 -10.87
N ILE A 145 -5.49 11.25 -10.55
CA ILE A 145 -4.35 12.19 -10.41
C ILE A 145 -4.05 12.86 -11.76
N LEU A 146 -4.16 12.13 -12.88
CA LEU A 146 -3.88 12.67 -14.21
C LEU A 146 -4.98 13.62 -14.70
N THR A 147 -6.24 13.29 -14.44
CA THR A 147 -7.40 14.10 -14.87
C THR A 147 -7.72 15.27 -13.94
N GLY A 148 -7.05 15.37 -12.78
CA GLY A 148 -7.32 16.41 -11.80
C GLY A 148 -8.68 16.27 -11.09
N ASN A 149 -9.42 15.18 -11.31
CA ASN A 149 -10.68 14.89 -10.63
C ASN A 149 -10.42 14.20 -9.27
N TRP A 150 -9.47 14.76 -8.51
CA TRP A 150 -9.16 14.29 -7.18
C TRP A 150 -10.27 14.69 -6.20
N ARG A 151 -10.73 13.73 -5.39
CA ARG A 151 -11.76 13.97 -4.38
C ARG A 151 -11.33 13.32 -3.07
N VAL A 152 -11.17 14.14 -2.02
CA VAL A 152 -10.95 13.66 -0.65
C VAL A 152 -12.29 13.20 -0.08
N ARG A 153 -12.41 11.90 0.22
CA ARG A 153 -13.65 11.31 0.79
C ARG A 153 -13.73 11.39 2.30
N SER A 154 -12.61 11.36 3.01
CA SER A 154 -12.58 11.40 4.48
C SER A 154 -13.18 12.71 4.99
N SER A 155 -14.19 12.62 5.87
CA SER A 155 -14.84 13.79 6.49
C SER A 155 -13.91 14.49 7.49
N LEU A 156 -13.02 13.74 8.14
CA LEU A 156 -12.08 14.25 9.14
C LEU A 156 -10.94 15.07 8.50
N ASP A 157 -10.64 14.81 7.22
CA ASP A 157 -9.58 15.54 6.50
C ASP A 157 -10.08 16.84 5.87
N LYS A 158 -11.38 17.01 5.59
CA LYS A 158 -11.87 18.24 4.93
C LYS A 158 -11.67 19.49 5.76
N ASP A 159 -11.95 19.43 7.06
CA ASP A 159 -11.80 20.58 7.95
C ASP A 159 -10.32 20.92 8.16
N GLN A 160 -9.46 19.90 8.34
CA GLN A 160 -8.01 20.09 8.42
C GLN A 160 -7.43 20.66 7.13
N ILE A 161 -7.83 20.12 5.97
CA ILE A 161 -7.42 20.61 4.65
C ILE A 161 -7.89 22.05 4.46
N LYS A 162 -9.11 22.40 4.90
CA LYS A 162 -9.61 23.77 4.81
C LYS A 162 -8.75 24.71 5.65
N VAL A 163 -8.42 24.35 6.89
CA VAL A 163 -7.52 25.13 7.75
C VAL A 163 -6.17 25.35 7.07
N VAL A 164 -5.61 24.30 6.44
CA VAL A 164 -4.34 24.39 5.71
C VAL A 164 -4.46 25.31 4.47
N ILE A 165 -5.55 25.22 3.71
CA ILE A 165 -5.78 26.12 2.56
C ILE A 165 -5.88 27.57 3.04
N ASP A 166 -6.65 27.83 4.11
CA ASP A 166 -6.85 29.17 4.66
C ASP A 166 -5.52 29.75 5.18
N GLU A 167 -4.68 28.92 5.82
CA GLU A 167 -3.35 29.29 6.28
C GLU A 167 -2.41 29.66 5.12
N VAL A 168 -2.33 28.81 4.10
CA VAL A 168 -1.49 29.05 2.92
C VAL A 168 -1.99 30.27 2.13
N THR A 169 -3.30 30.47 2.04
CA THR A 169 -3.89 31.64 1.35
C THR A 169 -3.52 32.94 2.07
N ARG A 170 -3.64 32.98 3.41
CA ARG A 170 -3.25 34.15 4.20
C ARG A 170 -1.75 34.45 4.08
N TRP A 171 -0.91 33.43 3.98
CA TRP A 171 0.52 33.61 3.75
C TRP A 171 0.80 34.14 2.33
N LEU A 172 0.08 33.63 1.32
CA LEU A 172 0.23 34.06 -0.07
C LEU A 172 -0.05 35.54 -0.28
N ASP A 173 -0.98 36.13 0.48
CA ASP A 173 -1.31 37.56 0.41
C ASP A 173 -0.12 38.44 0.82
N LEU A 174 0.79 37.94 1.66
CA LEU A 174 1.93 38.67 2.20
C LEU A 174 3.27 38.29 1.57
N ALA A 175 3.36 37.08 1.01
CA ALA A 175 4.60 36.52 0.48
C ALA A 175 5.03 37.14 -0.85
N GLU A 176 6.33 37.19 -1.12
CA GLU A 176 6.89 37.54 -2.43
C GLU A 176 7.22 36.28 -3.26
N GLU A 177 7.40 36.43 -4.57
CA GLU A 177 7.78 35.28 -5.42
C GLU A 177 9.15 34.73 -4.98
N GLY A 178 9.21 33.44 -4.69
CA GLY A 178 10.41 32.79 -4.17
C GLY A 178 10.36 32.48 -2.68
N ASP A 179 9.43 33.06 -1.93
CA ASP A 179 9.25 32.79 -0.50
C ASP A 179 8.78 31.36 -0.23
N TRP A 180 9.09 30.88 0.97
CA TRP A 180 8.77 29.54 1.44
C TRP A 180 8.00 29.56 2.76
N MET A 181 7.03 28.67 2.89
CA MET A 181 6.31 28.34 4.12
C MET A 181 6.48 26.85 4.41
N THR A 182 6.56 26.49 5.69
CA THR A 182 6.55 25.08 6.12
C THR A 182 5.24 24.79 6.83
N LEU A 183 4.58 23.69 6.43
CA LEU A 183 3.41 23.13 7.09
C LEU A 183 3.86 21.93 7.96
N PRO A 184 4.13 22.15 9.26
CA PRO A 184 4.61 21.10 10.15
C PRO A 184 3.48 20.12 10.52
N GLY A 185 3.85 18.90 10.90
CA GLY A 185 2.90 17.92 11.44
C GLY A 185 2.07 17.15 10.41
N ILE A 186 2.20 17.48 9.12
CA ILE A 186 1.60 16.72 8.03
C ILE A 186 2.69 15.82 7.43
N ALA A 187 2.74 14.57 7.88
CA ALA A 187 3.75 13.59 7.48
C ALA A 187 3.12 12.39 6.79
N GLY A 188 3.98 11.57 6.18
CA GLY A 188 3.59 10.32 5.54
C GLY A 188 2.53 10.53 4.46
N PHE A 189 1.53 9.67 4.46
CA PHE A 189 0.61 9.53 3.34
C PHE A 189 -0.36 10.72 3.17
N GLN A 190 -0.79 11.34 4.28
CA GLN A 190 -1.65 12.52 4.29
C GLN A 190 -0.98 13.74 3.62
N ALA A 191 0.36 13.80 3.65
CA ALA A 191 1.08 14.90 3.07
C ALA A 191 0.91 14.99 1.54
N PHE A 192 0.78 13.84 0.87
CA PHE A 192 0.52 13.80 -0.56
C PHE A 192 -0.89 14.29 -0.93
N GLU A 193 -1.89 13.98 -0.10
CA GLU A 193 -3.26 14.47 -0.31
C GLU A 193 -3.31 15.99 -0.18
N VAL A 194 -2.67 16.53 0.86
CA VAL A 194 -2.58 17.98 1.08
C VAL A 194 -1.83 18.66 -0.07
N GLN A 195 -0.73 18.09 -0.56
CA GLN A 195 -0.04 18.62 -1.74
C GLN A 195 -0.93 18.65 -2.99
N LEU A 196 -1.69 17.60 -3.25
CA LEU A 196 -2.62 17.54 -4.38
C LEU A 196 -3.70 18.61 -4.27
N VAL A 197 -4.33 18.74 -3.10
CA VAL A 197 -5.38 19.73 -2.88
C VAL A 197 -4.84 21.15 -2.96
N LEU A 198 -3.71 21.46 -2.33
CA LEU A 198 -3.08 22.78 -2.38
C LEU A 198 -2.77 23.17 -3.83
N ARG A 199 -2.15 22.29 -4.61
CA ARG A 199 -1.83 22.56 -6.02
C ARG A 199 -3.09 22.73 -6.87
N GLN A 200 -4.19 22.05 -6.55
CA GLN A 200 -5.46 22.21 -7.25
C GLN A 200 -6.17 23.52 -6.88
N ALA A 201 -6.13 23.91 -5.61
CA ALA A 201 -6.82 25.08 -5.08
C ALA A 201 -6.09 26.40 -5.40
N LEU A 202 -4.76 26.40 -5.39
CA LEU A 202 -3.94 27.60 -5.46
C LEU A 202 -3.02 27.53 -6.69
N PRO A 203 -3.16 28.44 -7.68
CA PRO A 203 -2.37 28.39 -8.91
C PRO A 203 -0.92 28.88 -8.72
N ASP A 204 -0.66 29.75 -7.75
CA ASP A 204 0.61 30.49 -7.63
C ASP A 204 1.56 29.87 -6.60
N ILE A 205 1.46 28.55 -6.40
CA ILE A 205 2.30 27.79 -5.46
C ILE A 205 2.92 26.55 -6.09
N TRP A 206 4.02 26.12 -5.48
CA TRP A 206 4.63 24.81 -5.66
C TRP A 206 4.86 24.15 -4.31
N THR A 207 4.63 22.85 -4.19
CA THR A 207 4.80 22.13 -2.92
C THR A 207 5.90 21.06 -3.02
N VAL A 208 6.64 20.83 -1.94
CA VAL A 208 7.71 19.83 -1.87
C VAL A 208 7.62 19.09 -0.55
N LEU A 209 7.78 17.76 -0.57
CA LEU A 209 7.82 16.96 0.65
C LEU A 209 9.24 16.98 1.24
N ARG A 210 9.36 17.18 2.55
CA ARG A 210 10.59 17.03 3.33
C ARG A 210 10.28 16.25 4.61
N ASP A 211 11.32 15.76 5.28
CA ASP A 211 11.20 14.90 6.48
C ASP A 211 10.39 15.54 7.63
N GLN A 212 10.26 16.87 7.66
CA GLN A 212 9.54 17.63 8.69
C GLN A 212 8.17 18.16 8.25
N GLY A 213 7.70 17.84 7.04
CA GLY A 213 6.39 18.23 6.55
C GLY A 213 6.38 18.71 5.09
N ILE A 214 5.37 19.51 4.75
CA ILE A 214 5.22 20.06 3.39
C ILE A 214 5.80 21.46 3.34
N ILE A 215 6.72 21.69 2.42
CA ILE A 215 7.19 23.03 2.09
C ILE A 215 6.34 23.56 0.93
N VAL A 216 5.80 24.76 1.10
CA VAL A 216 5.08 25.51 0.07
C VAL A 216 5.96 26.67 -0.39
N LYS A 217 6.15 26.81 -1.70
CA LYS A 217 6.88 27.90 -2.36
C LYS A 217 5.91 28.77 -3.14
N LYS A 218 6.02 30.09 -3.03
CA LYS A 218 5.30 31.01 -3.91
C LYS A 218 6.02 31.09 -5.25
N VAL A 219 5.30 30.85 -6.34
CA VAL A 219 5.86 30.81 -7.69
C VAL A 219 4.92 31.52 -8.67
N SER A 220 5.47 32.20 -9.68
CA SER A 220 4.67 32.68 -10.79
C SER A 220 4.04 31.52 -11.58
N LYS A 221 2.93 31.81 -12.27
CA LYS A 221 2.26 30.84 -13.16
C LYS A 221 3.18 30.30 -14.25
N GLN A 222 4.08 31.14 -14.75
CA GLN A 222 5.09 30.74 -15.75
C GLN A 222 6.12 29.78 -15.15
N HIS A 223 6.63 30.09 -13.95
CA HIS A 223 7.57 29.21 -13.26
C HIS A 223 6.90 27.89 -12.85
N ARG A 224 5.63 27.92 -12.42
CA ARG A 224 4.86 26.70 -12.17
C ARG A 224 4.71 25.84 -13.42
N TRP A 225 4.31 26.43 -14.55
CA TRP A 225 4.21 25.71 -15.81
C TRP A 225 5.55 25.07 -16.19
N TYR A 226 6.66 25.80 -16.02
CA TYR A 226 8.00 25.26 -16.21
C TYR A 226 8.29 24.09 -15.25
N LEU A 227 7.97 24.20 -13.95
CA LEU A 227 8.17 23.12 -12.99
C LEU A 227 7.32 21.87 -13.29
N GLU A 228 6.13 22.06 -13.86
CA GLU A 228 5.25 20.96 -14.30
C GLU A 228 5.77 20.28 -15.59
N ASN A 229 6.44 21.02 -16.48
CA ASN A 229 6.82 20.53 -17.82
C ASN A 229 8.33 20.29 -18.03
N THR A 230 9.21 20.81 -17.18
CA THR A 230 10.67 20.83 -17.40
C THR A 230 11.47 20.05 -16.35
N SER A 231 10.82 19.48 -15.33
CA SER A 231 11.48 18.48 -14.48
C SER A 231 11.87 17.27 -15.34
N CYS A 232 13.14 17.24 -15.74
CA CYS A 232 13.82 16.35 -16.68
C CYS A 232 13.35 14.87 -16.69
N ASP A 233 13.03 14.38 -17.90
CA ASP A 233 12.71 13.01 -18.36
C ASP A 233 11.62 12.19 -17.65
N ARG A 234 10.50 12.01 -18.38
CA ARG A 234 9.16 11.48 -18.03
C ARG A 234 8.28 12.49 -17.29
N GLU A 235 7.07 12.72 -17.78
CA GLU A 235 6.00 13.60 -17.27
C GLU A 235 5.57 13.39 -15.79
N SER A 236 6.34 12.66 -14.97
CA SER A 236 5.82 11.81 -13.89
C SER A 236 6.56 11.83 -12.55
N CYS A 237 7.66 12.55 -12.31
CA CYS A 237 8.48 12.33 -11.09
C CYS A 237 7.74 12.44 -9.74
N TRP A 238 6.94 13.50 -9.51
CA TRP A 238 6.24 13.66 -8.22
C TRP A 238 4.94 12.85 -8.13
N LYS A 239 4.19 12.73 -9.24
CA LYS A 239 2.98 11.87 -9.32
C LYS A 239 3.35 10.39 -9.16
N GLU A 240 4.50 9.98 -9.68
CA GLU A 240 5.05 8.64 -9.56
C GLU A 240 5.53 8.39 -8.12
N LYS A 241 6.14 9.37 -7.44
CA LYS A 241 6.44 9.25 -6.00
C LYS A 241 5.17 9.08 -5.14
N ILE A 242 4.10 9.81 -5.44
CA ILE A 242 2.79 9.62 -4.79
C ILE A 242 2.28 8.20 -5.03
N LEU A 243 2.30 7.76 -6.30
CA LEU A 243 1.85 6.42 -6.66
C LEU A 243 2.70 5.32 -6.02
N LEU A 244 4.02 5.49 -5.95
CA LEU A 244 4.94 4.55 -5.29
C LEU A 244 4.65 4.46 -3.79
N SER A 245 4.48 5.60 -3.13
CA SER A 245 4.13 5.66 -1.70
C SER A 245 2.76 5.01 -1.45
N ALA A 246 1.79 5.25 -2.33
CA ALA A 246 0.45 4.68 -2.23
C ALA A 246 0.44 3.16 -2.45
N ARG A 247 1.25 2.66 -3.39
CA ARG A 247 1.37 1.22 -3.65
C ARG A 247 1.91 0.47 -2.43
N GLY A 248 2.79 1.10 -1.66
CA GLY A 248 3.39 0.53 -0.45
C GLY A 248 3.80 -0.93 -0.62
N PHE A 249 3.23 -1.83 0.17
CA PHE A 249 3.59 -3.25 0.15
C PHE A 249 3.35 -3.93 -1.21
N SER A 250 2.44 -3.42 -2.04
CA SER A 250 2.20 -3.95 -3.39
C SER A 250 3.45 -3.89 -4.28
N VAL A 251 4.33 -2.91 -4.09
CA VAL A 251 5.62 -2.84 -4.81
C VAL A 251 6.47 -4.06 -4.51
N PHE A 252 6.65 -4.36 -3.21
CA PHE A 252 7.44 -5.50 -2.78
C PHE A 252 6.79 -6.83 -3.14
N PHE A 253 5.46 -6.93 -3.06
CA PHE A 253 4.73 -8.10 -3.50
C PHE A 253 4.97 -8.42 -4.99
N GLN A 254 4.96 -7.40 -5.86
CA GLN A 254 5.30 -7.59 -7.28
C GLN A 254 6.74 -8.08 -7.48
N MET A 255 7.68 -7.67 -6.63
CA MET A 255 9.06 -8.15 -6.67
C MET A 255 9.15 -9.63 -6.27
N LEU A 256 8.45 -10.05 -5.23
CA LEU A 256 8.34 -11.46 -4.82
C LEU A 256 7.78 -12.33 -5.95
N VAL A 257 6.73 -11.86 -6.63
CA VAL A 257 6.13 -12.55 -7.78
C VAL A 257 7.12 -12.67 -8.95
N LYS A 258 7.84 -11.59 -9.27
CA LYS A 258 8.85 -11.59 -10.35
C LYS A 258 10.04 -12.52 -10.05
N ALA A 259 10.44 -12.64 -8.79
CA ALA A 259 11.54 -13.51 -8.39
C ALA A 259 11.19 -15.01 -8.50
N GLN A 260 9.90 -15.38 -8.49
CA GLN A 260 9.40 -16.76 -8.60
C GLN A 260 9.91 -17.73 -7.49
N LYS A 261 10.32 -17.22 -6.33
CA LYS A 261 10.97 -18.03 -5.27
C LYS A 261 10.05 -18.49 -4.13
N VAL A 262 8.73 -18.34 -4.26
CA VAL A 262 7.77 -18.65 -3.18
C VAL A 262 7.60 -20.17 -3.00
N GLY A 263 7.96 -20.68 -1.82
CA GLY A 263 7.83 -22.09 -1.45
C GLY A 263 6.37 -22.52 -1.26
N LYS A 264 6.02 -23.73 -1.71
CA LYS A 264 4.62 -24.19 -1.89
C LYS A 264 3.86 -24.66 -0.63
N LYS A 265 4.37 -24.55 0.60
CA LYS A 265 3.71 -25.17 1.76
C LYS A 265 2.56 -24.31 2.32
N ASN A 266 1.36 -24.91 2.41
CA ASN A 266 0.11 -24.37 2.99
C ASN A 266 -0.49 -23.10 2.35
N LEU A 267 -0.03 -22.71 1.16
CA LEU A 267 -0.52 -21.51 0.48
C LEU A 267 -1.90 -21.64 -0.17
N PHE A 268 -2.67 -22.73 -0.08
CA PHE A 268 -3.90 -22.81 -0.88
C PHE A 268 -4.96 -21.77 -0.49
N SER A 269 -5.24 -21.57 0.81
CA SER A 269 -6.13 -20.48 1.26
C SER A 269 -5.43 -19.11 1.22
N CYS A 270 -4.14 -19.06 1.57
CA CYS A 270 -3.36 -17.82 1.66
C CYS A 270 -3.07 -17.21 0.28
N SER A 271 -2.67 -18.01 -0.71
CA SER A 271 -2.34 -17.55 -2.07
C SER A 271 -3.53 -16.85 -2.73
N LEU A 272 -4.72 -17.43 -2.65
CA LEU A 272 -5.92 -16.91 -3.33
C LEU A 272 -6.38 -15.57 -2.75
N ALA A 273 -6.32 -15.39 -1.43
CA ALA A 273 -6.60 -14.13 -0.78
C ALA A 273 -5.55 -13.06 -1.13
N VAL A 274 -4.27 -13.40 -1.01
CA VAL A 274 -3.12 -12.52 -1.31
C VAL A 274 -3.17 -11.99 -2.74
N PHE A 275 -3.38 -12.86 -3.72
CA PHE A 275 -3.50 -12.44 -5.11
C PHE A 275 -4.68 -11.47 -5.30
N GLY A 276 -5.78 -11.67 -4.58
CA GLY A 276 -6.91 -10.74 -4.56
C GLY A 276 -6.57 -9.34 -4.04
N TYR A 277 -5.84 -9.25 -2.92
CA TYR A 277 -5.50 -7.97 -2.29
C TYR A 277 -4.45 -7.17 -3.09
N PHE A 278 -3.48 -7.84 -3.73
CA PHE A 278 -2.37 -7.15 -4.40
C PHE A 278 -2.43 -7.15 -5.93
N LEU A 279 -3.04 -8.15 -6.57
CA LEU A 279 -3.13 -8.25 -8.04
C LEU A 279 -4.57 -8.11 -8.59
N GLY A 280 -5.59 -8.16 -7.73
CA GLY A 280 -6.98 -8.00 -8.15
C GLY A 280 -7.65 -9.32 -8.55
N ASN A 281 -8.56 -9.31 -9.53
CA ASN A 281 -9.41 -10.47 -9.81
C ASN A 281 -8.58 -11.69 -10.28
N PRO A 282 -8.59 -12.83 -9.54
CA PRO A 282 -7.72 -13.98 -9.82
C PRO A 282 -7.98 -14.65 -11.20
N ARG A 283 -9.14 -14.37 -11.84
CA ARG A 283 -9.40 -14.83 -13.23
C ARG A 283 -8.44 -14.23 -14.26
N LEU A 284 -7.86 -13.06 -13.99
CA LEU A 284 -6.88 -12.40 -14.87
C LEU A 284 -5.43 -12.82 -14.53
N VAL A 285 -5.15 -13.09 -13.24
CA VAL A 285 -3.82 -13.50 -12.76
C VAL A 285 -3.44 -14.90 -13.27
N GLY A 286 -4.40 -15.82 -13.35
CA GLY A 286 -4.17 -17.15 -13.95
C GLY A 286 -3.71 -17.08 -15.40
N ALA A 287 -4.11 -16.05 -16.15
CA ALA A 287 -3.70 -15.84 -17.55
C ALA A 287 -2.30 -15.20 -17.68
N GLN A 288 -1.83 -14.46 -16.67
CA GLN A 288 -0.45 -13.92 -16.63
C GLN A 288 0.58 -14.98 -16.23
N ILE A 289 0.23 -15.88 -15.31
CA ILE A 289 1.11 -16.98 -14.90
C ILE A 289 1.21 -18.05 -16.01
N SER A 290 0.16 -18.29 -16.79
CA SER A 290 0.20 -19.21 -17.93
C SER A 290 0.99 -18.66 -19.11
N LYS A 291 0.92 -17.35 -19.39
CA LYS A 291 1.68 -16.72 -20.49
C LYS A 291 3.21 -16.71 -20.28
N ASN A 292 3.69 -16.66 -19.04
CA ASN A 292 5.13 -16.69 -18.73
C ASN A 292 5.70 -18.12 -18.63
N LYS A 293 4.92 -19.16 -18.94
CA LYS A 293 5.39 -20.55 -19.07
C LYS A 293 5.56 -21.00 -20.53
N GLU A 294 5.21 -20.15 -21.49
CA GLU A 294 5.41 -20.38 -22.93
C GLU A 294 6.46 -19.43 -23.49
N ILE A 295 7.66 -19.39 -22.90
CA ILE A 295 8.93 -19.00 -23.56
C ILE A 295 10.03 -19.89 -23.00
#